data_AF-E3KVL6-F1
#
_entry.id   AF-E3KVL6-F1
#
_cell.length_a   1.000
_cell.length_b   1.000
_cell.length_c   1.000
_cell.angle_alpha   90.00
_cell.angle_beta   90.00
_cell.angle_gamma   90.00
#
_symmetry.space_group_name_H-M   'P 1'
#
loop_
_entity.id
_entity.type
_entity.pdbx_description
1 polymer ?
#
loop_
_entity_poly.entity_id
_entity_poly.type
_entity_poly.pdbx_seq_one_letter_code
_entity_poly.pdbx_strand_id
1 'polypeptide(L)'
;MEESLRGMAQVVDLLERHECAWEDKEYREALRQASKKPCYVNTESKVITLRQMVARDLGFQVSVNHPRLCHLCLTDDSAPQKNRGTPPVPSSDAQGQFPLRPSKVPARSVDDEAAARLRRVIYELDRVLGTD
;
A
#
# COMPACT_ATOMS: atom_id res chain seq x y z
N MET A 1 21.21 12.93 -6.75
CA MET A 1 20.59 13.63 -5.60
C MET A 1 19.76 14.83 -6.06
N GLU A 2 20.30 15.70 -6.91
CA GLU A 2 19.57 16.88 -7.44
C GLU A 2 18.29 16.55 -8.22
N GLU A 3 18.27 15.46 -8.99
CA GLU A 3 17.11 15.06 -9.77
C GLU A 3 15.91 14.63 -8.89
N SER A 4 16.20 13.98 -7.75
CA SER A 4 15.19 13.62 -6.75
C SER A 4 14.65 14.86 -6.02
N LEU A 5 15.52 15.81 -5.67
CA LEU A 5 15.11 17.10 -5.09
C LEU A 5 14.26 17.92 -6.06
N ARG A 6 14.62 17.94 -7.35
CA ARG A 6 13.82 18.57 -8.42
C ARG A 6 12.45 17.92 -8.56
N GLY A 7 12.40 16.58 -8.54
CA GLY A 7 11.14 15.83 -8.58
C GLY A 7 10.24 16.16 -7.37
N MET A 8 10.79 16.22 -6.17
CA MET A 8 10.04 16.59 -4.97
C MET A 8 9.50 18.02 -5.04
N ALA A 9 10.30 18.99 -5.49
CA ALA A 9 9.85 20.37 -5.64
C ALA A 9 8.64 20.48 -6.59
N GLN A 10 8.66 19.75 -7.72
CA GLN A 10 7.53 19.70 -8.65
C GLN A 10 6.28 19.06 -8.03
N VAL A 11 6.47 18.02 -7.21
CA VAL A 11 5.37 17.35 -6.51
C VAL A 11 4.73 18.26 -5.46
N VAL A 12 5.55 19.00 -4.71
CA VAL A 12 5.06 19.97 -3.71
C VAL A 12 4.27 21.09 -4.39
N ASP A 13 4.79 21.67 -5.46
CA ASP A 13 4.11 22.69 -6.27
C ASP A 13 2.79 22.15 -6.89
N LEU A 14 2.76 20.90 -7.34
CA LEU A 14 1.53 20.25 -7.78
C LEU A 14 0.49 20.13 -6.66
N LEU A 15 0.91 19.76 -5.44
CA LEU A 15 0.03 19.66 -4.27
C LEU A 15 -0.52 21.03 -3.85
N GLU A 16 0.32 22.06 -3.86
CA GLU A 16 -0.08 23.43 -3.56
C GLU A 16 -1.10 23.95 -4.58
N ARG A 17 -0.86 23.77 -5.88
CA ARG A 17 -1.84 24.12 -6.93
C ARG A 17 -3.16 23.38 -6.75
N HIS A 18 -3.10 22.10 -6.35
CA HIS A 18 -4.31 21.33 -6.07
C HIS A 18 -5.09 21.91 -4.89
N GLU A 19 -4.42 22.34 -3.83
CA GLU A 19 -5.04 23.01 -2.68
C GLU A 19 -5.66 24.35 -3.06
N CYS A 20 -4.93 25.21 -3.80
CA CYS A 20 -5.48 26.47 -4.30
C CYS A 20 -6.68 26.25 -5.23
N ALA A 21 -6.59 25.28 -6.14
CA ALA A 21 -7.70 24.96 -7.04
C ALA A 21 -8.94 24.44 -6.29
N TRP A 22 -8.78 23.90 -5.08
CA TRP A 22 -9.91 23.42 -4.28
C TRP A 22 -10.86 24.54 -3.81
N GLU A 23 -10.40 25.79 -3.77
CA GLU A 23 -11.26 26.95 -3.49
C GLU A 23 -12.28 27.18 -4.61
N ASP A 24 -11.89 26.91 -5.84
CA ASP A 24 -12.76 27.01 -7.01
C ASP A 24 -13.89 25.98 -6.95
N LYS A 25 -15.11 26.47 -7.20
CA LYS A 25 -16.31 25.64 -7.26
C LYS A 25 -16.29 24.76 -8.51
N GLU A 26 -15.87 25.28 -9.66
CA GLU A 26 -15.88 24.54 -10.92
C GLU A 26 -14.89 23.36 -10.86
N TYR A 27 -13.70 23.61 -10.31
CA TYR A 27 -12.71 22.56 -10.05
C TYR A 27 -13.26 21.43 -9.17
N ARG A 28 -13.90 21.76 -8.04
CA ARG A 28 -14.51 20.76 -7.15
C ARG A 28 -15.62 19.97 -7.84
N GLU A 29 -16.45 20.64 -8.63
CA GLU A 29 -17.50 19.97 -9.39
C GLU A 29 -16.91 19.02 -10.45
N ALA A 30 -15.88 19.45 -11.17
CA ALA A 30 -15.18 18.62 -12.14
C ALA A 30 -14.59 17.35 -11.48
N LEU A 31 -13.96 17.50 -10.30
CA LEU A 31 -13.46 16.37 -9.53
C LEU A 31 -14.56 15.43 -9.06
N ARG A 32 -15.70 15.97 -8.62
CA ARG A 32 -16.88 15.18 -8.25
C ARG A 32 -17.46 14.42 -9.44
N GLN A 33 -17.46 14.99 -10.64
CA GLN A 33 -17.90 14.27 -11.83
C GLN A 33 -16.88 13.20 -12.26
N ALA A 34 -15.58 13.50 -12.14
CA ALA A 34 -14.53 12.53 -12.41
C ALA A 34 -14.58 11.33 -11.45
N SER A 35 -14.91 11.53 -10.18
CA SER A 35 -15.00 10.46 -9.18
C SER A 35 -16.20 9.53 -9.37
N LYS A 36 -17.27 10.00 -10.04
CA LYS A 36 -18.43 9.15 -10.39
C LYS A 36 -18.13 8.15 -11.51
N LYS A 37 -17.09 8.40 -12.32
CA LYS A 37 -16.68 7.44 -13.34
C LYS A 37 -16.14 6.19 -12.65
N PRO A 38 -16.51 4.98 -13.11
CA PRO A 38 -16.04 3.74 -12.50
C PRO A 38 -14.54 3.57 -12.77
N CYS A 39 -13.73 4.13 -11.88
CA CYS A 39 -12.28 4.08 -11.89
C CYS A 39 -11.81 3.35 -10.64
N TYR A 40 -10.74 2.58 -10.76
CA TYR A 40 -10.16 1.89 -9.60
C TYR A 40 -9.54 2.85 -8.58
N VAL A 41 -9.25 4.10 -8.96
CA VAL A 41 -8.61 5.11 -8.10
C VAL A 41 -9.17 6.49 -8.45
N ASN A 42 -9.58 7.27 -7.45
CA ASN A 42 -10.02 8.66 -7.61
C ASN A 42 -8.87 9.67 -7.42
N THR A 43 -9.08 10.95 -7.75
CA THR A 43 -8.03 11.97 -7.61
C THR A 43 -7.60 12.16 -6.16
N GLU A 44 -8.53 12.17 -5.21
CA GLU A 44 -8.23 12.37 -3.79
C GLU A 44 -7.26 11.30 -3.24
N SER A 45 -7.51 10.03 -3.54
CA SER A 45 -6.63 8.94 -3.10
C SER A 45 -5.21 9.04 -3.69
N LYS A 46 -5.08 9.52 -4.94
CA LYS A 46 -3.76 9.80 -5.54
C LYS A 46 -3.04 10.92 -4.80
N VAL A 47 -3.74 12.01 -4.49
CA VAL A 47 -3.19 13.17 -3.76
C VAL A 47 -2.75 12.77 -2.35
N ILE A 48 -3.54 11.93 -1.66
CA ILE A 48 -3.19 11.43 -0.33
C ILE A 48 -1.91 10.58 -0.39
N THR A 49 -1.83 9.62 -1.30
CA THR A 49 -0.60 8.82 -1.47
C THR A 49 0.59 9.72 -1.80
N LEU A 50 0.41 10.72 -2.66
CA LEU A 50 1.46 11.66 -3.03
C LEU A 50 1.96 12.46 -1.83
N ARG A 51 1.05 12.96 -0.98
CA ARG A 51 1.41 13.62 0.29
C ARG A 51 2.18 12.68 1.22
N GLN A 52 1.80 11.41 1.31
CA GLN A 52 2.52 10.42 2.12
C GLN A 52 3.94 10.17 1.59
N MET A 53 4.11 10.12 0.26
CA MET A 53 5.43 9.97 -0.36
C MET A 53 6.34 11.17 -0.03
N VAL A 54 5.83 12.38 -0.23
CA VAL A 54 6.56 13.61 0.12
C VAL A 54 6.91 13.64 1.60
N ALA A 55 5.96 13.31 2.49
CA ALA A 55 6.20 13.29 3.92
C ALA A 55 7.31 12.28 4.30
N ARG A 56 7.27 11.08 3.73
CA ARG A 56 8.33 10.08 3.97
C ARG A 56 9.69 10.58 3.48
N ASP A 57 9.75 11.18 2.30
CA ASP A 57 11.00 11.67 1.72
C ASP A 57 11.56 12.90 2.48
N LEU A 58 10.69 13.65 3.17
CA LEU A 58 11.06 14.70 4.14
C LEU A 58 11.47 14.14 5.53
N GLY A 59 11.45 12.83 5.73
CA GLY A 59 11.87 12.17 6.97
C GLY A 59 10.77 11.98 8.01
N PHE A 60 9.50 12.25 7.68
CA PHE A 60 8.39 11.94 8.57
C PHE A 60 8.12 10.43 8.62
N GLN A 61 7.76 9.92 9.79
CA GLN A 61 7.44 8.51 9.99
C GLN A 61 6.02 8.18 9.50
N VAL A 62 5.85 8.10 8.18
CA VAL A 62 4.57 7.84 7.50
C VAL A 62 4.66 6.60 6.61
N SER A 63 3.62 5.75 6.66
CA SER A 63 3.48 4.64 5.72
C SER A 63 2.84 5.14 4.43
N VAL A 64 3.48 4.88 3.29
CA VAL A 64 2.94 5.21 1.97
C VAL A 64 2.00 4.08 1.54
N ASN A 65 0.71 4.36 1.53
CA ASN A 65 -0.31 3.43 1.09
C ASN A 65 -0.53 3.55 -0.42
N HIS A 66 -0.79 2.41 -1.07
CA HIS A 66 -1.14 2.40 -2.49
C HIS A 66 -2.45 3.19 -2.73
N PRO A 67 -2.58 4.00 -3.81
CA PRO A 67 -3.76 4.81 -4.04
C PRO A 67 -5.08 4.02 -4.08
N ARG A 68 -5.03 2.76 -4.57
CA ARG A 68 -6.18 1.85 -4.52
C ARG A 68 -6.65 1.54 -3.09
N LEU A 69 -5.71 1.33 -2.17
CA LEU A 69 -6.04 1.07 -0.76
C LEU A 69 -6.62 2.33 -0.13
N CYS A 70 -6.01 3.49 -0.36
CA CYS A 70 -6.56 4.77 0.10
C CYS A 70 -7.98 5.00 -0.43
N HIS A 71 -8.21 4.74 -1.72
CA HIS A 71 -9.53 4.85 -2.31
C HIS A 71 -10.54 3.94 -1.62
N LEU A 72 -10.22 2.66 -1.43
CA LEU A 72 -11.10 1.70 -0.73
C LEU A 72 -11.41 2.13 0.71
N CYS A 73 -10.44 2.69 1.44
CA CYS A 73 -10.65 3.21 2.79
C CYS A 73 -11.49 4.49 2.83
N LEU A 74 -11.43 5.34 1.80
CA LEU A 74 -12.26 6.55 1.70
C LEU A 74 -13.69 6.23 1.28
N THR A 75 -13.84 5.28 0.36
CA THR A 75 -15.13 4.80 -0.11
C THR A 75 -15.62 3.63 0.74
N ASP A 76 -15.28 3.60 2.03
CA ASP A 76 -15.69 2.53 2.94
C ASP A 76 -17.20 2.62 3.22
N ASP A 77 -17.97 2.42 2.16
CA ASP A 77 -19.32 1.92 2.18
C ASP A 77 -19.17 0.50 2.71
N SER A 78 -19.24 0.30 4.02
CA SER A 78 -19.33 -1.02 4.66
C SER A 78 -20.54 -1.85 4.19
N ALA A 79 -21.24 -1.41 3.13
CA ALA A 79 -22.16 -2.18 2.34
C ALA A 79 -21.47 -3.49 1.94
N PRO A 80 -21.97 -4.64 2.41
CA PRO A 80 -21.48 -5.92 1.98
C PRO A 80 -21.43 -5.93 0.46
N GLN A 81 -20.26 -6.22 -0.13
CA GLN A 81 -20.14 -6.42 -1.56
C GLN A 81 -21.25 -7.38 -1.96
N LYS A 82 -22.25 -6.89 -2.72
CA LYS A 82 -23.41 -7.69 -3.09
C LYS A 82 -22.90 -8.78 -4.01
N ASN A 83 -22.61 -9.95 -3.44
CA ASN A 83 -22.02 -11.09 -4.11
C ASN A 83 -22.98 -11.57 -5.20
N ARG A 84 -22.87 -11.01 -6.41
CA ARG A 84 -23.70 -11.36 -7.57
C ARG A 84 -23.24 -12.66 -8.26
N GLY A 85 -22.71 -13.61 -7.51
CA GLY A 85 -22.26 -14.88 -8.10
C GLY A 85 -21.04 -15.52 -7.47
N THR A 86 -20.48 -15.01 -6.37
CA THR A 86 -19.55 -15.82 -5.57
C THR A 86 -20.37 -16.99 -5.00
N PRO A 87 -20.07 -18.25 -5.37
CA PRO A 87 -20.72 -19.39 -4.73
C PRO A 87 -20.49 -19.30 -3.21
N PRO A 88 -21.41 -19.83 -2.39
CA PRO A 88 -21.19 -19.90 -0.95
C PRO A 88 -19.81 -20.52 -0.68
N VAL A 89 -19.15 -20.06 0.39
CA VAL A 89 -17.92 -20.68 0.88
C VAL A 89 -18.16 -22.19 0.92
N PRO A 90 -17.32 -23.01 0.25
CA PRO A 90 -17.49 -24.45 0.25
C PRO A 90 -17.60 -24.94 1.69
N SER A 91 -18.46 -25.93 1.96
CA SER A 91 -18.54 -26.54 3.29
C SER A 91 -17.14 -26.94 3.76
N SER A 92 -16.91 -26.98 5.07
CA SER A 92 -15.59 -27.34 5.64
C SER A 92 -15.06 -28.67 5.09
N ASP A 93 -15.95 -29.56 4.64
CA ASP A 93 -15.62 -30.86 4.04
C ASP A 93 -15.18 -30.78 2.57
N ALA A 94 -15.39 -29.65 1.89
CA ALA A 94 -14.98 -29.41 0.50
C ALA A 94 -13.57 -28.80 0.39
N GLN A 95 -12.98 -28.37 1.50
CA GLN A 95 -11.53 -28.19 1.58
C GLN A 95 -10.93 -29.58 1.75
N GLY A 96 -10.56 -30.22 0.63
CA GLY A 96 -9.77 -31.45 0.67
C GLY A 96 -8.66 -31.29 1.71
N GLN A 97 -8.48 -32.30 2.56
CA GLN A 97 -7.69 -32.20 3.78
C GLN A 97 -6.31 -31.57 3.53
N PHE A 98 -6.23 -30.26 3.71
CA PHE A 98 -4.96 -29.59 3.85
C PHE A 98 -4.40 -30.09 5.18
N PRO A 99 -3.18 -30.66 5.22
CA PRO A 99 -2.56 -31.04 6.47
C PRO A 99 -2.69 -29.86 7.41
N LEU A 100 -3.28 -30.08 8.60
CA LEU A 100 -3.33 -29.06 9.63
C LEU A 100 -1.93 -28.46 9.73
N ARG A 101 -1.83 -27.15 9.51
CA ARG A 101 -0.64 -26.39 9.91
C ARG A 101 -0.33 -26.87 11.32
N PRO A 102 0.86 -27.42 11.59
CA PRO A 102 1.16 -27.92 12.91
C PRO A 102 0.92 -26.78 13.89
N SER A 103 -0.02 -27.06 14.81
CA SER A 103 -0.30 -26.26 15.97
C SER A 103 1.02 -25.78 16.56
N LYS A 104 1.05 -24.48 16.85
CA LYS A 104 2.10 -23.76 17.55
C LYS A 104 2.77 -24.67 18.59
N VAL A 105 3.90 -25.24 18.21
CA VAL A 105 4.79 -25.97 19.11
C VAL A 105 5.19 -24.97 20.20
N PRO A 106 5.10 -25.32 21.50
CA PRO A 106 5.52 -24.42 22.56
C PRO A 106 6.99 -24.07 22.34
N ALA A 107 7.31 -22.80 22.58
CA ALA A 107 8.61 -22.16 22.37
C ALA A 107 9.80 -23.14 22.55
N ARG A 108 10.28 -23.70 21.43
CA ARG A 108 11.67 -24.08 21.31
C ARG A 108 12.40 -22.80 20.92
N SER A 109 13.35 -22.38 21.76
CA SER A 109 14.25 -21.24 21.55
C SER A 109 14.58 -21.07 20.06
N VAL A 110 13.87 -20.15 19.41
CA VAL A 110 13.89 -19.90 17.96
C VAL A 110 15.15 -19.12 17.57
N ASP A 111 15.93 -18.69 18.55
CA ASP A 111 17.01 -17.73 18.36
C ASP A 111 18.18 -18.30 17.54
N ASP A 112 18.57 -19.56 17.74
CA ASP A 112 19.77 -20.08 17.06
C ASP A 112 19.54 -20.42 15.59
N GLU A 113 18.41 -21.04 15.27
CA GLU A 113 18.08 -21.48 13.90
C GLU A 113 17.68 -20.28 13.03
N ALA A 114 16.90 -19.33 13.57
CA ALA A 114 16.58 -18.10 12.86
C ALA A 114 17.83 -17.23 12.64
N ALA A 115 18.72 -17.13 13.64
CA ALA A 115 19.98 -16.43 13.49
C ALA A 115 20.95 -17.14 12.53
N ALA A 116 20.95 -18.48 12.48
CA ALA A 116 21.73 -19.23 11.48
C ALA A 116 21.24 -18.97 10.05
N ARG A 117 19.92 -18.92 9.85
CA ARG A 117 19.32 -18.53 8.56
C ARG A 117 19.66 -17.10 8.17
N LEU A 118 19.61 -16.16 9.13
CA LEU A 118 19.96 -14.76 8.88
C LEU A 118 21.44 -14.61 8.51
N ARG A 119 22.35 -15.29 9.22
CA ARG A 119 23.79 -15.30 8.94
C ARG A 119 24.11 -15.85 7.55
N ARG A 120 23.38 -16.88 7.11
CA ARG A 120 23.52 -17.44 5.76
C ARG A 120 23.13 -16.43 4.67
N VAL A 121 22.00 -15.75 4.85
CA VAL A 121 21.54 -14.73 3.90
C VAL A 121 22.53 -13.57 3.82
N ILE A 122 23.10 -13.14 4.95
CA ILE A 122 24.12 -12.09 4.99
C ILE A 122 25.38 -12.51 4.21
N TYR A 123 25.87 -13.74 4.40
CA TYR A 123 27.05 -14.25 3.69
C TYR A 123 26.82 -14.41 2.17
N GLU A 124 25.62 -14.83 1.78
CA GLU A 124 25.24 -14.92 0.35
C GLU A 124 25.14 -13.54 -0.31
N LEU A 125 24.64 -12.52 0.40
CA LEU A 125 24.59 -11.15 -0.10
C LEU A 125 25.98 -10.50 -0.20
N ASP A 126 26.87 -10.78 0.75
CA ASP A 126 28.25 -10.28 0.74
C ASP A 126 29.05 -10.85 -0.45
N ARG A 127 28.80 -12.12 -0.83
CA ARG A 127 29.35 -12.71 -2.07
C ARG A 127 28.83 -12.08 -3.36
N VAL A 128 27.63 -11.50 -3.34
CA VAL A 128 27.00 -10.87 -4.51
C VAL A 128 27.39 -9.39 -4.62
N LEU A 129 27.74 -8.76 -3.49
CA LEU A 129 28.11 -7.34 -3.41
C LEU A 129 29.64 -7.11 -3.32
N GLY A 130 30.44 -8.14 -3.08
CA GLY A 130 31.90 -8.11 -3.15
C GLY A 130 32.42 -8.23 -4.58
N THR A 131 32.60 -7.09 -5.24
CA THR A 131 33.62 -6.93 -6.30
C THR A 131 35.01 -6.99 -5.65
N ASP A 132 35.95 -7.66 -6.31
CA ASP A 132 37.40 -7.62 -6.01
C ASP A 132 37.93 -6.22 -5.65
#